data_AF-A4FIL8-F1
#
_entry.id   AF-A4FIL8-F1
#
_cell.length_a   1.000
_cell.length_b   1.000
_cell.length_c   1.000
_cell.angle_alpha   90.00
_cell.angle_beta   90.00
_cell.angle_gamma   90.00
#
_symmetry.space_group_name_H-M   'P 1'
#
loop_
_entity.id
_entity.type
_entity.pdbx_description
1 polymer ?
#
loop_
_entity_poly.entity_id
_entity_poly.type
_entity_poly.pdbx_seq_one_letter_code
_entity_poly.pdbx_strand_id
1 'polypeptide(L)'
;MVYSIGKAATTAAVAMVLATTAPALTAAAESGADAKPSAKACTNLYMGSGHVHLCKTWSWDGNDYDGRWWNEGPSDLPGGSYLQRREDGGRPIDSPWRGSYQDRDEVVFRVCNDLLGCGGWW
;
A
#
# COMPACT_ATOMS: atom_id res chain seq x y z
N MET A 1 31.43 -49.00 -6.41
CA MET A 1 32.85 -48.62 -6.40
C MET A 1 33.45 -49.00 -7.74
N VAL A 2 33.56 -48.06 -8.67
CA VAL A 2 34.45 -48.13 -9.84
C VAL A 2 34.92 -46.70 -10.09
N TYR A 3 36.20 -46.44 -9.80
CA TYR A 3 36.90 -45.25 -10.22
C TYR A 3 37.26 -45.40 -11.70
N SER A 4 37.17 -44.32 -12.46
CA SER A 4 37.94 -44.18 -13.69
C SER A 4 38.39 -42.74 -13.85
N ILE A 5 39.69 -42.63 -14.07
CA ILE A 5 40.55 -41.46 -14.01
C ILE A 5 40.96 -41.14 -15.44
N GLY A 6 41.10 -39.86 -15.76
CA GLY A 6 41.87 -39.39 -16.92
C GLY A 6 41.08 -38.39 -17.77
N LYS A 7 41.66 -37.33 -18.32
CA LYS A 7 43.04 -36.81 -18.33
C LYS A 7 42.92 -35.31 -18.59
N ALA A 8 43.85 -34.53 -18.06
CA ALA A 8 43.98 -33.10 -18.30
C ALA A 8 44.26 -32.78 -19.77
N ALA A 9 43.75 -31.63 -20.24
CA ALA A 9 44.26 -30.95 -21.43
C ALA A 9 44.21 -29.43 -21.19
N THR A 10 45.36 -28.88 -20.83
CA THR A 10 45.65 -27.45 -20.81
C THR A 10 45.72 -26.93 -22.25
N THR A 11 44.96 -25.89 -22.60
CA THR A 11 45.24 -25.09 -23.80
C THR A 11 45.07 -23.62 -23.46
N ALA A 12 46.11 -22.85 -23.73
CA ALA A 12 46.27 -21.46 -23.36
C ALA A 12 45.74 -20.50 -24.44
N ALA A 13 45.32 -19.31 -23.96
CA ALA A 13 45.33 -17.97 -24.58
C ALA A 13 44.55 -17.73 -25.89
N VAL A 14 43.67 -16.73 -25.88
CA VAL A 14 43.85 -15.44 -26.59
C VAL A 14 42.94 -14.39 -25.92
N ALA A 15 43.54 -13.30 -25.45
CA ALA A 15 42.84 -12.09 -25.03
C ALA A 15 42.39 -11.29 -26.27
N MET A 16 41.14 -10.85 -26.31
CA MET A 16 40.70 -9.78 -27.18
C MET A 16 40.13 -8.64 -26.32
N VAL A 17 40.90 -7.56 -26.27
CA VAL A 17 40.50 -6.27 -25.72
C VAL A 17 39.61 -5.61 -26.77
N LEU A 18 38.30 -5.56 -26.53
CA LEU A 18 37.40 -4.65 -27.25
C LEU A 18 37.31 -3.35 -26.45
N ALA A 19 38.01 -2.33 -26.95
CA ALA A 19 37.78 -0.95 -26.58
C ALA A 19 36.50 -0.47 -27.29
N THR A 20 35.40 -0.37 -26.54
CA THR A 20 34.19 0.34 -26.97
C THR A 20 33.95 1.49 -26.01
N THR A 21 34.24 2.71 -26.46
CA THR A 21 33.85 3.94 -25.80
C THR A 21 32.32 4.07 -25.86
N ALA A 22 31.65 3.74 -24.76
CA ALA A 22 30.23 4.04 -24.60
C ALA A 22 30.06 5.48 -24.05
N PRO A 23 29.06 6.25 -24.52
CA PRO A 23 28.71 7.51 -23.90
C PRO A 23 28.29 7.25 -22.45
N ALA A 24 28.77 8.08 -21.53
CA ALA A 24 28.32 8.11 -20.14
C ALA A 24 26.85 8.54 -20.10
N LEU A 25 25.95 7.58 -20.26
CA LEU A 25 24.59 7.70 -19.76
C LEU A 25 24.71 7.62 -18.24
N THR A 26 24.64 8.78 -17.60
CA THR A 26 24.30 8.86 -16.18
C THR A 26 22.91 8.24 -16.04
N ALA A 27 22.86 6.93 -15.84
CA ALA A 27 21.72 6.29 -15.23
C ALA A 27 21.60 6.91 -13.84
N ALA A 28 20.74 7.91 -13.71
CA ALA A 28 20.11 8.16 -12.43
C ALA A 28 19.41 6.83 -12.12
N ALA A 29 20.05 6.02 -11.26
CA ALA A 29 19.34 4.96 -10.58
C ALA A 29 18.28 5.69 -9.76
N GLU A 30 17.10 5.86 -10.34
CA GLU A 30 15.89 6.00 -9.54
C GLU A 30 15.89 4.74 -8.69
N SER A 31 16.25 4.92 -7.43
CA SER A 31 16.10 3.93 -6.40
C SER A 31 14.63 3.56 -6.39
N GLY A 32 14.29 2.51 -7.16
CA GLY A 32 13.11 1.72 -6.95
C GLY A 32 13.26 1.09 -5.58
N ALA A 33 12.95 1.87 -4.54
CA ALA A 33 12.44 1.28 -3.32
C ALA A 33 11.28 0.41 -3.80
N ASP A 34 11.44 -0.91 -3.70
CA ASP A 34 10.38 -1.87 -3.98
C ASP A 34 9.12 -1.34 -3.28
N ALA A 35 8.21 -0.77 -4.07
CA ALA A 35 6.96 -0.25 -3.54
C ALA A 35 6.22 -1.49 -3.04
N LYS A 36 6.27 -1.71 -1.72
CA LYS A 36 5.62 -2.87 -1.10
C LYS A 36 4.17 -2.91 -1.59
N PRO A 37 3.69 -4.06 -2.09
CA PRO A 37 2.34 -4.16 -2.61
C PRO A 37 1.36 -3.76 -1.51
N SER A 38 0.66 -2.66 -1.72
CA SER A 38 -0.36 -2.19 -0.80
C SER A 38 -1.66 -2.96 -1.09
N ALA A 39 -2.22 -3.63 -0.09
CA ALA A 39 -3.56 -4.20 -0.21
C ALA A 39 -4.58 -3.05 -0.26
N LYS A 40 -5.73 -3.29 -0.92
CA LYS A 40 -6.85 -2.35 -1.03
C LYS A 40 -8.16 -3.05 -0.69
N ALA A 41 -9.02 -2.38 0.07
CA ALA A 41 -10.43 -2.77 0.21
C ALA A 41 -11.33 -1.55 0.07
N CYS A 42 -12.53 -1.78 -0.47
CA CYS A 42 -13.59 -0.78 -0.54
C CYS A 42 -14.87 -1.34 0.04
N THR A 43 -15.69 -0.47 0.60
CA THR A 43 -17.03 -0.80 1.09
C THR A 43 -17.98 0.35 0.88
N ASN A 44 -19.29 0.07 1.02
CA ASN A 44 -20.30 1.10 1.16
C ASN A 44 -20.60 1.29 2.64
N LEU A 45 -20.44 2.52 3.14
CA LEU A 45 -20.90 2.90 4.47
C LEU A 45 -22.24 3.62 4.33
N TYR A 46 -23.25 3.13 5.03
CA TYR A 46 -24.64 3.58 4.89
C TYR A 46 -25.04 4.53 6.02
N MET A 47 -25.91 5.49 5.70
CA MET A 47 -26.56 6.38 6.67
C MET A 47 -27.93 6.82 6.16
N GLY A 48 -28.98 6.56 6.93
CA GLY A 48 -30.35 6.81 6.48
C GLY A 48 -30.65 6.06 5.17
N SER A 49 -31.09 6.78 4.14
CA SER A 49 -31.34 6.23 2.80
C SER A 49 -30.15 6.31 1.84
N GLY A 50 -29.01 6.86 2.27
CA GLY A 50 -27.84 7.10 1.42
C GLY A 50 -26.60 6.32 1.88
N HIS A 51 -25.52 6.46 1.11
CA HIS A 51 -24.24 5.81 1.33
C HIS A 51 -23.05 6.61 0.78
N VAL A 52 -21.86 6.17 1.17
CA VAL A 52 -20.60 6.57 0.56
C VAL A 52 -19.76 5.34 0.28
N HIS A 53 -19.17 5.28 -0.92
CA HIS A 53 -18.19 4.25 -1.26
C HIS A 53 -16.82 4.69 -0.74
N LEU A 54 -16.32 4.02 0.31
CA LEU A 54 -15.06 4.34 0.97
C LEU A 54 -14.04 3.24 0.69
N CYS A 55 -12.84 3.62 0.27
CA CYS A 55 -11.73 2.73 0.07
C CYS A 55 -10.60 3.02 1.07
N LYS A 56 -9.89 1.97 1.48
CA LYS A 56 -8.64 2.06 2.25
C LYS A 56 -7.57 1.12 1.70
N THR A 57 -6.31 1.50 1.90
CA THR A 57 -5.14 0.67 1.61
C THR A 57 -4.31 0.45 2.85
N TRP A 58 -3.61 -0.66 2.92
CA TRP A 58 -2.63 -0.93 3.98
C TRP A 58 -1.41 -1.65 3.42
N SER A 59 -0.25 -1.33 3.95
CA SER A 59 1.04 -1.95 3.63
C SER A 59 1.78 -2.21 4.93
N TRP A 60 2.18 -3.47 5.16
CA TRP A 60 2.98 -3.85 6.32
C TRP A 60 4.42 -3.36 6.17
N ASP A 61 4.87 -2.50 7.06
CA ASP A 61 6.20 -1.89 6.99
C ASP A 61 7.28 -2.79 7.63
N GLY A 62 6.89 -3.70 8.53
CA GLY A 62 7.78 -4.51 9.35
C GLY A 62 7.32 -4.65 10.80
N ASN A 63 6.49 -3.71 11.27
CA ASN A 63 5.94 -3.66 12.64
C ASN A 63 4.45 -3.33 12.65
N ASP A 64 3.97 -2.52 11.73
CA ASP A 64 2.60 -2.02 11.68
C ASP A 64 2.20 -1.70 10.22
N TYR A 65 1.03 -1.06 10.05
CA TYR A 65 0.48 -0.75 8.74
C TYR A 65 0.43 0.75 8.44
N ASP A 66 1.04 1.09 7.30
CA ASP A 66 0.86 2.37 6.63
C ASP A 66 -0.27 2.30 5.62
N GLY A 67 -1.04 3.38 5.49
CA GLY A 67 -2.19 3.36 4.62
C GLY A 67 -2.80 4.71 4.26
N ARG A 68 -3.80 4.63 3.39
CA ARG A 68 -4.55 5.78 2.89
C ARG A 68 -6.02 5.41 2.81
N TRP A 69 -6.89 6.41 2.92
CA TRP A 69 -8.31 6.24 2.64
C TRP A 69 -8.85 7.39 1.81
N TRP A 70 -9.92 7.12 1.08
CA TRP A 70 -10.64 8.10 0.27
C TRP A 70 -12.03 7.61 -0.06
N ASN A 71 -12.95 8.55 -0.31
CA ASN A 71 -14.19 8.26 -1.00
C ASN A 71 -13.93 8.07 -2.51
N GLU A 72 -14.52 7.03 -3.09
CA GLU A 72 -14.41 6.71 -4.52
C GLU A 72 -15.79 6.87 -5.18
N GLY A 73 -15.97 7.97 -5.91
CA GLY A 73 -17.25 8.33 -6.53
C GLY A 73 -18.11 9.29 -5.70
N PRO A 74 -19.33 9.57 -6.17
CA PRO A 74 -20.28 10.45 -5.49
C PRO A 74 -20.77 9.83 -4.17
N SER A 75 -21.25 10.68 -3.27
CA SER A 75 -21.91 10.31 -2.01
C SER A 75 -23.34 10.85 -2.03
N ASP A 76 -24.30 10.02 -1.66
CA ASP A 76 -25.71 10.39 -1.46
C ASP A 76 -26.10 10.38 0.03
N LEU A 77 -25.10 10.39 0.92
CA LEU A 77 -25.30 10.56 2.36
C LEU A 77 -26.17 11.79 2.67
N PRO A 78 -27.09 11.69 3.65
CA PRO A 78 -27.89 12.83 4.09
C PRO A 78 -26.99 13.94 4.65
N GLY A 79 -27.47 15.19 4.59
CA GLY A 79 -26.78 16.34 5.17
C GLY A 79 -26.47 16.13 6.66
N GLY A 80 -25.34 16.68 7.11
CA GLY A 80 -24.85 16.47 8.48
C GLY A 80 -24.17 15.11 8.70
N SER A 81 -23.95 14.32 7.65
CA SER A 81 -23.16 13.10 7.77
C SER A 81 -21.67 13.38 7.74
N TYR A 82 -20.91 12.70 8.59
CA TYR A 82 -19.46 12.82 8.70
C TYR A 82 -18.82 11.45 8.91
N LEU A 83 -17.52 11.36 8.61
CA LEU A 83 -16.74 10.15 8.81
C LEU A 83 -16.15 10.19 10.22
N GLN A 84 -16.30 9.10 10.96
CA GLN A 84 -15.50 8.83 12.14
C GLN A 84 -14.48 7.74 11.86
N ARG A 85 -13.32 7.89 12.48
CA ARG A 85 -12.21 6.95 12.43
C ARG A 85 -11.83 6.55 13.86
N ARG A 86 -11.37 5.33 14.03
CA ARG A 86 -10.70 4.87 15.24
C ARG A 86 -9.43 4.12 14.85
N GLU A 87 -8.36 4.45 15.54
CA GLU A 87 -7.04 3.83 15.38
C GLU A 87 -6.68 3.06 16.65
N ASP A 88 -6.19 1.84 16.49
CA ASP A 88 -5.62 0.99 17.54
C ASP A 88 -6.51 0.87 18.79
N GLY A 89 -7.83 0.73 18.60
CA GLY A 89 -8.81 0.66 19.69
C GLY A 89 -8.98 1.97 20.50
N GLY A 90 -8.39 3.08 20.06
CA GLY A 90 -8.42 4.38 20.72
C GLY A 90 -9.80 5.06 20.72
N ARG A 91 -9.82 6.33 21.10
CA ARG A 91 -11.07 7.12 21.06
C ARG A 91 -11.47 7.40 19.60
N PRO A 92 -12.75 7.28 19.24
CA PRO A 92 -13.25 7.75 17.96
C PRO A 92 -12.93 9.23 17.75
N ILE A 93 -12.47 9.57 16.55
CA ILE A 93 -12.23 10.95 16.12
C ILE A 93 -12.96 11.22 14.82
N ASP A 94 -13.40 12.46 14.64
CA ASP A 94 -13.94 12.91 13.38
C ASP A 94 -12.79 12.97 12.36
N SER A 95 -13.05 12.44 11.18
CA SER A 95 -12.05 12.22 10.15
C SER A 95 -12.45 12.93 8.86
N PRO A 96 -11.49 13.47 8.10
CA PRO A 96 -11.76 13.85 6.72
C PRO A 96 -12.13 12.62 5.88
N TRP A 97 -12.87 12.83 4.79
CA TRP A 97 -13.24 11.77 3.82
C TRP A 97 -12.06 11.21 3.01
N ARG A 98 -10.87 11.79 3.18
CA ARG A 98 -9.61 11.34 2.58
C ARG A 98 -8.45 11.64 3.53
N GLY A 99 -7.49 10.74 3.61
CA GLY A 99 -6.28 10.95 4.40
C GLY A 99 -5.28 9.80 4.30
N SER A 100 -4.33 9.79 5.22
CA SER A 100 -3.32 8.75 5.42
C SER A 100 -3.13 8.45 6.89
N TYR A 101 -2.73 7.23 7.20
CA TYR A 101 -2.32 6.78 8.52
C TYR A 101 -0.97 6.09 8.43
N GLN A 102 -0.23 6.16 9.52
CA GLN A 102 1.09 5.56 9.66
C GLN A 102 1.22 4.96 11.04
N ASP A 103 2.03 3.91 11.15
CA ASP A 103 2.32 3.23 12.39
C ASP A 103 1.07 2.72 13.13
N ARG A 104 0.13 2.09 12.40
CA ARG A 104 -1.16 1.60 12.93
C ARG A 104 -1.33 0.09 12.83
N ASP A 105 -1.81 -0.52 13.90
CA ASP A 105 -2.22 -1.93 13.93
C ASP A 105 -3.62 -2.12 13.35
N GLU A 106 -4.53 -1.19 13.68
CA GLU A 106 -5.92 -1.23 13.23
C GLU A 106 -6.41 0.18 12.89
N VAL A 107 -7.04 0.31 11.71
CA VAL A 107 -7.79 1.53 11.36
C VAL A 107 -9.18 1.15 10.86
N VAL A 108 -10.19 1.55 11.64
CA VAL A 108 -11.60 1.33 11.32
C VAL A 108 -12.34 2.65 11.11
N PHE A 109 -13.35 2.59 10.25
CA PHE A 109 -14.15 3.72 9.82
C PHE A 109 -15.63 3.45 10.04
N ARG A 110 -16.41 4.50 10.25
CA ARG A 110 -17.87 4.46 10.22
C ARG A 110 -18.43 5.81 9.79
N VAL A 111 -19.65 5.82 9.29
CA VAL A 111 -20.37 7.08 9.06
C VAL A 111 -21.23 7.39 10.28
N CYS A 112 -21.26 8.66 10.65
CA CYS A 112 -22.12 9.22 11.68
C CYS A 112 -22.94 10.37 11.11
N ASN A 113 -24.05 10.69 11.76
CA ASN A 113 -24.89 11.84 11.48
C ASN A 113 -25.48 12.31 12.81
N ASP A 114 -25.48 13.62 13.04
CA ASP A 114 -25.90 14.18 14.34
C ASP A 114 -27.36 13.88 14.70
N LEU A 115 -28.21 13.60 13.71
CA LEU A 115 -29.62 13.29 13.92
C LEU A 115 -29.93 11.78 13.92
N LEU A 116 -29.14 10.98 13.22
CA LEU A 116 -29.39 9.55 13.01
C LEU A 116 -28.46 8.64 13.84
N GLY A 117 -27.41 9.20 14.45
CA GLY A 117 -26.40 8.46 15.17
C GLY A 117 -25.30 7.91 14.24
N CYS A 118 -24.65 6.83 14.68
CA CYS A 118 -23.51 6.24 13.98
C CYS A 118 -23.80 4.82 13.49
N GLY A 119 -23.28 4.50 12.31
CA GLY A 119 -23.26 3.14 11.78
C GLY A 119 -22.23 2.23 12.46
N GLY A 120 -22.11 1.01 11.92
CA GLY A 120 -21.11 0.04 12.34
C GLY A 120 -19.69 0.38 11.88
N TRP A 121 -18.70 -0.19 12.57
CA TRP A 121 -17.27 -0.06 12.22
C TRP A 121 -16.88 -1.00 11.07
N TRP A 122 -16.00 -0.52 10.20
CA TRP A 122 -15.39 -1.25 9.08
C TRP A 122 -13.88 -1.00 8.94
#